data_AF-A0A538QGG7-F1
#
_entry.id   AF-A0A538QGG7-F1
#
_cell.length_a   1.000
_cell.length_b   1.000
_cell.length_c   1.000
_cell.angle_alpha   90.00
_cell.angle_beta   90.00
_cell.angle_gamma   90.00
#
_symmetry.space_group_name_H-M   'P 1'
#
loop_
_entity.id
_entity.type
_entity.pdbx_description
1 polymer ?
#
loop_
_entity_poly.entity_id
_entity_poly.type
_entity_poly.pdbx_seq_one_letter_code
_entity_poly.pdbx_strand_id
1 'polypeptide(L)'
;MTLPALQALGGDLHVRGAPAALHLDRLGSISGGIALDPGAPFRLALPSLVSIGGDMASRLREVTAIDLPALEQLRGTITLDGMSMLVDVSMPRLVEIQGGLLLAGMPRWHCHR
;
A
#
# COMPACT_ATOMS: atom_id res chain seq x y z
N MET A 1 -13.14 5.49 -8.92
CA MET A 1 -12.51 6.25 -10.03
C MET A 1 -11.49 5.35 -10.71
N THR A 2 -11.33 5.44 -12.03
CA THR A 2 -10.38 4.62 -12.80
C THR A 2 -9.43 5.53 -13.58
N LEU A 3 -8.13 5.23 -13.57
CA LEU A 3 -7.12 5.93 -14.37
C LEU A 3 -6.35 4.90 -15.20
N PRO A 4 -6.97 4.37 -16.27
CA PRO A 4 -6.48 3.17 -16.95
C PRO A 4 -5.17 3.37 -17.72
N ALA A 5 -4.74 4.61 -17.94
CA ALA A 5 -3.50 4.95 -18.65
C ALA A 5 -2.38 5.43 -17.72
N LEU A 6 -2.65 5.61 -16.41
CA LEU A 6 -1.65 6.13 -15.48
C LEU A 6 -0.60 5.05 -15.17
N GLN A 7 0.64 5.27 -15.59
CA GLN A 7 1.74 4.31 -15.45
C GLN A 7 2.73 4.66 -14.35
N ALA A 8 2.92 5.95 -14.06
CA ALA A 8 3.87 6.41 -13.07
C ALA A 8 3.34 7.63 -12.34
N LEU A 9 3.64 7.71 -11.04
CA LEU A 9 3.49 8.91 -10.24
C LEU A 9 4.89 9.45 -9.91
N GLY A 10 5.17 10.68 -10.34
CA GLY A 10 6.41 11.37 -9.95
C GLY A 10 6.43 11.86 -8.50
N GLY A 11 5.28 11.84 -7.83
CA GLY A 11 5.13 12.24 -6.42
C GLY A 11 4.43 11.17 -5.60
N ASP A 12 3.70 11.58 -4.56
CA ASP A 12 3.06 10.69 -3.61
C ASP A 12 1.65 10.26 -4.05
N LEU A 13 1.25 9.06 -3.65
CA LEU A 13 -0.14 8.61 -3.71
C LEU A 13 -0.79 8.81 -2.33
N HIS A 14 -1.68 9.80 -2.24
CA HIS A 14 -2.50 10.04 -1.05
C HIS A 14 -3.92 9.54 -1.26
N VAL A 15 -4.33 8.55 -0.48
CA VAL A 15 -5.71 8.06 -0.46
C VAL A 15 -6.38 8.61 0.79
N ARG A 16 -7.33 9.54 0.61
CA ARG A 16 -8.05 10.20 1.72
C ARG A 16 -9.56 10.01 1.57
N GLY A 17 -10.27 9.84 2.69
CA GLY A 17 -11.73 9.72 2.72
C GLY A 17 -12.25 8.33 2.34
N ALA A 18 -13.46 8.22 1.79
CA ALA A 18 -14.09 6.93 1.50
C ALA A 18 -14.23 6.69 -0.02
N PRO A 19 -13.14 6.45 -0.77
CA PRO A 19 -13.26 6.11 -2.18
C PRO A 19 -13.90 4.72 -2.31
N ALA A 20 -15.07 4.65 -2.96
CA ALA A 20 -15.78 3.39 -3.19
C ALA A 20 -14.95 2.35 -3.97
N ALA A 21 -14.04 2.82 -4.84
CA ALA A 21 -13.05 2.00 -5.53
C ALA A 21 -11.95 2.89 -6.15
N LEU A 22 -10.70 2.45 -6.04
CA LEU A 22 -9.53 3.06 -6.69
C LEU A 22 -8.85 2.02 -7.59
N HIS A 23 -8.99 2.17 -8.91
CA HIS A 23 -8.38 1.26 -9.88
C HIS A 23 -7.22 1.96 -10.59
N LEU A 24 -6.02 1.53 -10.23
CA LEU A 24 -4.74 2.01 -10.78
C LEU A 24 -3.95 0.81 -11.32
N ASP A 25 -4.62 -0.03 -12.10
CA ASP A 25 -4.12 -1.36 -12.48
C ASP A 25 -2.88 -1.30 -13.38
N ARG A 26 -2.60 -0.15 -14.00
CA ARG A 26 -1.41 0.08 -14.85
C ARG A 26 -0.30 0.87 -14.17
N LEU A 27 -0.50 1.30 -12.92
CA LEU A 27 0.49 2.08 -12.19
C LEU A 27 1.67 1.16 -11.83
N GLY A 28 2.80 1.38 -12.48
CA GLY A 28 4.02 0.58 -12.34
C GLY A 28 5.04 1.15 -11.36
N SER A 29 5.02 2.46 -11.12
CA SER A 29 5.96 3.10 -10.19
C SER A 29 5.39 4.32 -9.50
N ILE A 30 5.84 4.52 -8.26
CA ILE A 30 5.62 5.74 -7.48
C ILE A 30 7.00 6.22 -7.04
N SER A 31 7.40 7.41 -7.48
CA SER A 31 8.70 7.99 -7.09
C SER A 31 8.68 8.52 -5.66
N GLY A 32 7.50 8.96 -5.20
CA GLY A 32 7.24 9.31 -3.80
C GLY A 32 6.76 8.12 -2.96
N GLY A 33 6.02 8.43 -1.91
CA GLY A 33 5.43 7.47 -0.98
C GLY A 33 3.94 7.19 -1.22
N ILE A 34 3.40 6.32 -0.37
CA ILE A 34 1.96 6.04 -0.28
C ILE A 34 1.51 6.39 1.14
N ALA A 35 0.56 7.31 1.25
CA ALA A 35 -0.11 7.61 2.52
C ALA A 35 -1.59 7.22 2.44
N LEU A 36 -2.01 6.34 3.35
CA LEU A 36 -3.38 5.86 3.46
C LEU A 36 -4.06 6.51 4.67
N ASP A 37 -5.09 7.30 4.39
CA ASP A 37 -5.97 7.99 5.35
C ASP A 37 -7.46 7.77 4.96
N PRO A 38 -7.91 6.50 4.78
CA PRO A 38 -9.29 6.26 4.40
C PRO A 38 -10.25 6.48 5.59
N GLY A 39 -11.37 7.15 5.33
CA GLY A 39 -12.44 7.40 6.30
C GLY A 39 -13.50 6.30 6.38
N ALA A 40 -13.28 5.16 5.70
CA ALA A 40 -14.14 3.99 5.68
C ALA A 40 -13.33 2.75 5.28
N PRO A 41 -13.84 1.52 5.50
CA PRO A 41 -13.14 0.28 5.14
C PRO A 41 -12.62 0.30 3.70
N PHE A 42 -11.31 0.14 3.53
CA PHE A 42 -10.64 0.30 2.25
C PHE A 42 -9.63 -0.81 1.98
N ARG A 43 -9.66 -1.35 0.76
CA ARG A 43 -8.65 -2.28 0.23
C ARG A 43 -7.77 -1.56 -0.77
N LEU A 44 -6.47 -1.57 -0.53
CA LEU A 44 -5.48 -1.12 -1.51
C LEU A 44 -5.08 -2.30 -2.39
N ALA A 45 -5.29 -2.17 -3.70
CA ALA A 45 -4.81 -3.13 -4.69
C ALA A 45 -4.12 -2.38 -5.84
N LEU A 46 -2.83 -2.65 -6.04
CA LEU A 46 -2.04 -2.07 -7.14
C LEU A 46 -1.29 -3.22 -7.86
N PRO A 47 -1.98 -3.97 -8.73
CA PRO A 47 -1.50 -5.25 -9.25
C PRO A 47 -0.24 -5.14 -10.12
N SER A 48 0.01 -3.98 -10.73
CA SER A 48 1.19 -3.75 -11.59
C SER A 48 2.28 -2.91 -10.92
N LEU A 49 2.12 -2.50 -9.66
CA LEU A 49 3.10 -1.64 -9.00
C LEU A 49 4.36 -2.43 -8.69
N VAL A 50 5.48 -2.01 -9.29
CA VAL A 50 6.79 -2.69 -9.15
C VAL A 50 7.68 -2.02 -8.13
N SER A 51 7.61 -0.68 -8.00
CA SER A 51 8.50 0.07 -7.13
C SER A 51 7.84 1.26 -6.44
N ILE A 52 8.27 1.51 -5.19
CA ILE A 52 7.93 2.69 -4.40
C ILE A 52 9.24 3.36 -3.97
N GLY A 53 9.41 4.63 -4.33
CA GLY A 53 10.61 5.42 -4.03
C GLY A 53 10.61 6.04 -2.63
N GLY A 54 9.44 6.19 -2.00
CA GLY A 54 9.28 6.75 -0.65
C GLY A 54 8.68 5.78 0.36
N ASP A 55 8.15 6.34 1.44
CA ASP A 55 7.56 5.58 2.53
C ASP A 55 6.16 5.09 2.20
N MET A 56 5.78 3.93 2.75
CA MET A 56 4.41 3.47 2.78
C MET A 56 3.91 3.55 4.22
N ALA A 57 2.95 4.44 4.49
CA ALA A 57 2.41 4.63 5.82
C ALA A 57 0.88 4.57 5.82
N SER A 58 0.33 3.81 6.78
CA SER A 58 -1.08 3.85 7.12
C SER A 58 -1.21 4.16 8.60
N ARG A 59 -2.05 5.15 8.95
CA ARG A 59 -2.27 5.57 10.35
C ARG A 59 -3.65 5.21 10.88
N LEU A 60 -4.50 4.59 10.05
CA LEU A 60 -5.90 4.37 10.38
C LEU A 60 -6.31 2.90 10.36
N ARG A 61 -7.30 2.61 11.21
CA ARG A 61 -7.90 1.29 11.43
C ARG A 61 -8.66 0.73 10.24
N GLU A 62 -9.02 1.58 9.29
CA GLU A 62 -9.98 1.27 8.22
C GLU A 62 -9.36 0.53 7.03
N VAL A 63 -8.02 0.42 6.93
CA VAL A 63 -7.42 -0.40 5.88
C VAL A 63 -7.65 -1.88 6.20
N THR A 64 -8.33 -2.59 5.29
CA THR A 64 -8.74 -3.99 5.50
C THR A 64 -7.84 -4.98 4.75
N ALA A 65 -7.27 -4.58 3.63
CA ALA A 65 -6.30 -5.40 2.89
C ALA A 65 -5.32 -4.55 2.06
N ILE A 66 -4.09 -5.03 1.91
CA ILE A 66 -3.06 -4.47 1.03
C ILE A 66 -2.57 -5.57 0.09
N ASP A 67 -2.72 -5.36 -1.21
CA ASP A 67 -2.41 -6.34 -2.26
C ASP A 67 -1.51 -5.71 -3.32
N LEU A 68 -0.21 -6.03 -3.25
CA LEU A 68 0.83 -5.50 -4.13
C LEU A 68 1.65 -6.68 -4.74
N PRO A 69 1.03 -7.50 -5.60
CA PRO A 69 1.60 -8.76 -6.06
C PRO A 69 2.83 -8.61 -6.95
N ALA A 70 3.00 -7.44 -7.59
CA ALA A 70 4.14 -7.12 -8.44
C ALA A 70 5.23 -6.30 -7.75
N LEU A 71 5.04 -5.89 -6.49
CA LEU A 71 5.99 -5.00 -5.82
C LEU A 71 7.29 -5.76 -5.54
N GLU A 72 8.40 -5.24 -6.06
CA GLU A 72 9.72 -5.85 -5.92
C GLU A 72 10.63 -5.05 -4.99
N GLN A 73 10.50 -3.72 -5.00
CA GLN A 73 11.39 -2.81 -4.28
C GLN A 73 10.64 -1.68 -3.58
N LEU A 74 11.03 -1.40 -2.34
CA LEU A 74 10.62 -0.21 -1.61
C LEU A 74 11.84 0.48 -1.03
N ARG A 75 12.05 1.75 -1.41
CA ARG A 75 13.23 2.51 -0.95
C ARG A 75 13.04 3.17 0.42
N GLY A 76 11.80 3.48 0.80
CA GLY A 76 11.49 4.06 2.09
C GLY A 76 11.26 3.04 3.20
N THR A 77 10.38 3.38 4.13
CA THR A 77 9.95 2.56 5.25
C THR A 77 8.49 2.15 5.08
N ILE A 78 8.19 0.88 5.36
CA ILE A 78 6.80 0.42 5.53
C ILE A 78 6.42 0.58 7.00
N THR A 79 5.45 1.45 7.27
CA THR A 79 4.91 1.69 8.61
C THR A 79 3.43 1.31 8.63
N LEU A 80 3.16 0.13 9.17
CA LEU A 80 1.82 -0.39 9.37
C LEU A 80 1.58 -0.49 10.89
N ASP A 81 0.95 0.53 11.48
CA ASP A 81 0.69 0.63 12.92
C ASP A 81 -0.80 0.81 13.24
N GLY A 82 -1.30 0.05 14.22
CA GLY A 82 -2.63 0.22 14.78
C GLY A 82 -3.79 -0.17 13.86
N MET A 83 -3.57 -1.01 12.84
CA MET A 83 -4.62 -1.35 11.87
C MET A 83 -5.49 -2.50 12.36
N SER A 84 -6.50 -2.15 13.15
CA SER A 84 -7.37 -3.14 13.78
C SER A 84 -8.29 -3.91 12.83
N MET A 85 -8.51 -3.44 11.60
CA MET A 85 -9.34 -4.13 10.60
C MET A 85 -8.51 -4.82 9.50
N LEU A 86 -7.19 -4.71 9.54
CA LEU A 86 -6.36 -5.28 8.49
C LEU A 86 -6.27 -6.79 8.68
N VAL A 87 -6.81 -7.52 7.70
CA VAL A 87 -6.87 -8.98 7.70
C VAL A 87 -5.83 -9.62 6.82
N ASP A 88 -5.35 -8.91 5.80
CA ASP A 88 -4.46 -9.47 4.79
C ASP A 88 -3.48 -8.45 4.21
N VAL A 89 -2.22 -8.85 4.09
CA VAL A 89 -1.17 -8.10 3.41
C VAL A 89 -0.34 -9.04 2.57
N SER A 90 -0.33 -8.79 1.26
CA SER A 90 0.32 -9.65 0.28
C SER A 90 1.28 -8.82 -0.57
N MET A 91 2.57 -9.17 -0.48
CA MET A 91 3.66 -8.59 -1.27
C MET A 91 4.68 -9.70 -1.65
N PRO A 92 4.24 -10.77 -2.33
CA PRO A 92 5.02 -12.01 -2.51
C PRO A 92 6.31 -11.83 -3.31
N ARG A 93 6.43 -10.74 -4.09
CA ARG A 93 7.62 -10.45 -4.90
C ARG A 93 8.54 -9.42 -4.26
N LEU A 94 8.21 -8.92 -3.06
CA LEU A 94 9.01 -7.89 -2.40
C LEU A 94 10.33 -8.51 -1.94
N VAL A 95 11.42 -8.10 -2.56
CA VAL A 95 12.76 -8.63 -2.26
C VAL A 95 13.54 -7.69 -1.35
N GLU A 96 13.31 -6.38 -1.46
CA GLU A 96 14.13 -5.38 -0.76
C GLU A 96 13.28 -4.23 -0.21
N ILE A 97 13.51 -3.93 1.08
CA ILE A 97 13.12 -2.68 1.74
C ILE A 97 14.41 -2.00 2.18
N GLN A 98 14.71 -0.83 1.64
CA GLN A 98 15.96 -0.12 1.97
C GLN A 98 15.88 0.66 3.28
N GLY A 99 14.69 1.15 3.64
CA GLY A 99 14.43 1.76 4.94
C GLY A 99 14.08 0.70 6.00
N GLY A 100 12.99 0.93 6.74
CA GLY A 100 12.53 0.03 7.79
C GLY A 100 11.24 -0.72 7.47
N LEU A 101 10.96 -1.75 8.27
CA LEU A 101 9.66 -2.43 8.31
C LEU A 101 9.14 -2.37 9.75
N LEU A 102 8.11 -1.55 9.98
CA LEU A 102 7.40 -1.47 11.25
C LEU A 102 6.00 -2.06 11.10
N LEU A 103 5.74 -3.11 11.87
CA LEU A 103 4.51 -3.88 11.90
C LEU A 103 4.02 -3.95 13.35
N ALA A 104 3.04 -3.13 13.73
CA ALA A 104 2.58 -2.99 15.11
C ALA A 104 1.06 -2.81 15.23
N GLY A 105 0.47 -3.19 16.37
CA GLY A 105 -0.95 -2.93 16.67
C GLY A 105 -1.95 -3.68 15.77
N MET A 106 -1.60 -4.90 15.37
CA MET A 106 -2.23 -5.69 14.32
C MET A 106 -2.96 -6.91 14.90
N PRO A 107 -4.31 -7.00 14.84
CA PRO A 107 -5.04 -8.13 15.40
C PRO A 107 -4.98 -9.33 14.45
N ARG A 108 -4.32 -10.40 14.88
CA ARG A 108 -4.35 -11.73 14.24
C ARG A 108 -3.83 -11.77 12.80
N TRP A 109 -2.67 -11.16 12.55
CA TRP A 109 -2.07 -11.20 11.22
C TRP A 109 -1.48 -12.56 10.89
N HIS A 110 -1.92 -13.13 9.78
CA HIS A 110 -1.35 -14.33 9.19
C HIS A 110 -0.37 -13.93 8.09
N CYS A 111 0.92 -13.87 8.42
CA CYS A 111 1.97 -13.73 7.41
C CYS A 111 2.04 -15.05 6.62
N HIS A 112 1.46 -15.07 5.41
CA HIS A 112 1.64 -16.20 4.49
C HIS A 112 3.00 -16.06 3.81
N ARG A 113 3.85 -17.06 4.10
CA ARG A 113 5.24 -17.19 3.65
C ARG A 113 5.33 -17.49 2.16
#